data_AF-A0A3N5NAC3-F1
#
_entry.id   AF-A0A3N5NAC3-F1
#
_cell.length_a   1.000
_cell.length_b   1.000
_cell.length_c   1.000
_cell.angle_alpha   90.00
_cell.angle_beta   90.00
_cell.angle_gamma   90.00
#
_symmetry.space_group_name_H-M   'P 1'
#
loop_
_entity.id
_entity.type
_entity.pdbx_description
1 polymer ?
#
loop_
_entity_poly.entity_id
_entity_poly.type
_entity_poly.pdbx_seq_one_letter_code
_entity_poly.pdbx_strand_id
1 'polypeptide(L)'
;MDRASTRSDQGHPLGARGMRNGHVLRAPTRNRRGLLCPHIPRTPVRCDPAAASPGLSPTGRWRSGEAGARPASAVRVALRSSTFVPPQGDIMQTLTIDRVRLSADEAQALAEATLRRAGYDQEEARIVADHVMDAALCGYEYSGLPKILNVVEHKRFREPRRKIRAVHETPVSARLDGGNHNGMVGVYRAARVAIEKSKAQGIAVVGINNTWMSGRSAHYTEMAAREGLICMHSVSTYRHVAPPGAASPATGTNPVSFAFPTDGEHPFVVDVGTSAFMGTDLAFRVRRKEQLPEGVALDRDGRPTRDPARVAMLLPLAGHKGFALALAMQALGVFAGSAEDAQGVYGYLFVAMKPDLLVPADQFKCQMSAMLAEVKAARKQPGVTDIRLPSEHSFATRKRLRREGIEIDRHIYEALKAVPAGTLPEPT
;
A
#
# COMPACT_ATOMS: atom_id res chain seq x y z
N MET A 1 30.48 -26.86 -56.93
CA MET A 1 29.05 -27.17 -57.13
C MET A 1 28.30 -25.87 -56.92
N ASP A 2 28.43 -24.94 -57.88
CA ASP A 2 27.46 -24.63 -58.95
C ASP A 2 26.17 -24.00 -58.41
N ARG A 3 25.62 -22.87 -58.89
CA ARG A 3 25.94 -21.80 -59.87
C ARG A 3 24.86 -20.72 -59.62
N ALA A 4 25.22 -19.45 -59.44
CA ALA A 4 25.08 -18.36 -60.43
C ALA A 4 23.64 -17.96 -60.86
N SER A 5 23.19 -16.83 -60.28
CA SER A 5 22.71 -15.59 -60.90
C SER A 5 21.84 -15.55 -62.19
N THR A 6 20.76 -14.76 -62.06
CA THR A 6 20.21 -13.73 -62.98
C THR A 6 19.60 -14.13 -64.32
N ARG A 7 18.35 -13.65 -64.56
CA ARG A 7 18.02 -12.81 -65.73
C ARG A 7 16.67 -12.09 -65.55
N SER A 8 16.69 -10.84 -66.02
CA SER A 8 15.62 -9.89 -66.28
C SER A 8 14.76 -10.28 -67.48
N ASP A 9 13.48 -9.87 -67.52
CA ASP A 9 12.93 -9.26 -68.74
C ASP A 9 11.68 -8.38 -68.49
N GLN A 10 11.51 -7.39 -69.36
CA GLN A 10 10.48 -6.35 -69.35
C GLN A 10 9.19 -6.75 -70.10
N GLY A 11 8.08 -6.02 -69.87
CA GLY A 11 6.97 -5.96 -70.83
C GLY A 11 5.57 -5.63 -70.26
N HIS A 12 5.17 -4.36 -70.42
CA HIS A 12 3.82 -3.75 -70.26
C HIS A 12 2.75 -4.32 -71.24
N PRO A 13 1.43 -3.89 -71.30
CA PRO A 13 0.68 -2.82 -70.59
C PRO A 13 -0.83 -3.13 -70.24
N LEU A 14 -1.56 -2.08 -69.82
CA LEU A 14 -3.02 -1.79 -69.91
C LEU A 14 -3.99 -2.28 -68.81
N GLY A 15 -4.74 -1.33 -68.23
CA GLY A 15 -5.99 -1.59 -67.51
C GLY A 15 -6.43 -0.47 -66.57
N ALA A 16 -7.22 0.48 -67.08
CA ALA A 16 -7.77 1.64 -66.38
C ALA A 16 -8.95 1.34 -65.42
N ARG A 17 -9.34 2.38 -64.64
CA ARG A 17 -10.49 2.58 -63.73
C ARG A 17 -10.05 2.49 -62.25
N GLY A 18 -10.08 3.52 -61.42
CA GLY A 18 -11.01 4.65 -61.34
C GLY A 18 -12.01 4.38 -60.22
N MET A 19 -11.80 4.97 -59.03
CA MET A 19 -12.84 5.59 -58.19
C MET A 19 -12.27 6.05 -56.85
N ARG A 20 -12.33 7.37 -56.65
CA ARG A 20 -12.41 8.01 -55.33
C ARG A 20 -13.78 7.67 -54.75
N ASN A 21 -13.85 7.45 -53.44
CA ASN A 21 -14.82 8.16 -52.58
C ASN A 21 -14.57 7.82 -51.10
N GLY A 22 -14.38 8.87 -50.31
CA GLY A 22 -14.36 8.80 -48.87
C GLY A 22 -15.77 8.58 -48.32
N HIS A 23 -15.87 7.79 -47.26
CA HIS A 23 -17.07 7.71 -46.45
C HIS A 23 -16.83 8.38 -45.10
N VAL A 24 -17.45 9.55 -44.98
CA VAL A 24 -17.75 10.27 -43.75
C VAL A 24 -18.79 9.46 -42.97
N LEU A 25 -18.47 9.01 -41.77
CA LEU A 25 -19.45 8.42 -40.84
C LEU A 25 -20.14 9.53 -40.05
N ARG A 26 -21.39 9.81 -40.44
CA ARG A 26 -22.34 10.65 -39.70
C ARG A 26 -22.82 9.94 -38.43
N ALA A 27 -22.87 10.70 -37.34
CA ALA A 27 -23.53 10.33 -36.08
C ALA A 27 -25.07 10.26 -36.24
N PRO A 28 -25.77 9.36 -35.55
CA PRO A 28 -27.22 9.43 -35.42
C PRO A 28 -27.64 10.24 -34.18
N THR A 29 -28.56 11.16 -34.41
CA THR A 29 -29.23 12.03 -33.45
C THR A 29 -30.39 11.32 -32.73
N ARG A 30 -30.46 11.61 -31.42
CA ARG A 30 -31.59 11.55 -30.46
C ARG A 30 -32.87 10.77 -30.81
N ASN A 31 -33.28 9.93 -29.86
CA ASN A 31 -34.69 9.88 -29.46
C ASN A 31 -34.82 9.86 -27.92
N ARG A 32 -35.26 11.00 -27.36
CA ARG A 32 -35.63 11.14 -25.94
C ARG A 32 -37.10 10.75 -25.81
N ARG A 33 -37.40 9.63 -25.15
CA ARG A 33 -38.70 9.41 -24.51
C ARG A 33 -38.51 9.51 -23.01
N GLY A 34 -39.18 10.50 -22.42
CA GLY A 34 -39.16 10.77 -20.99
C GLY A 34 -39.91 9.70 -20.23
N LEU A 35 -39.23 9.12 -19.24
CA LEU A 35 -39.85 8.47 -18.09
C LEU A 35 -39.74 9.45 -16.93
N LEU A 36 -40.89 9.99 -16.52
CA LEU A 36 -41.04 10.80 -15.32
C LEU A 36 -40.71 9.93 -14.11
N CYS A 37 -39.56 10.17 -13.47
CA CYS A 37 -39.31 9.74 -12.10
C CYS A 37 -40.03 10.71 -11.16
N PRO A 38 -40.82 10.25 -10.19
CA PRO A 38 -41.38 11.14 -9.19
C PRO A 38 -40.26 11.74 -8.35
N HIS A 39 -40.31 13.07 -8.17
CA HIS A 39 -39.46 13.81 -7.25
C HIS A 39 -39.68 13.27 -5.82
N ILE A 40 -38.71 12.52 -5.30
CA ILE A 40 -38.60 12.29 -3.86
C ILE A 40 -37.97 13.57 -3.28
N PRO A 41 -38.63 14.28 -2.36
CA PRO A 41 -38.02 15.44 -1.72
C PRO A 41 -36.80 14.97 -0.91
N ARG A 42 -35.62 15.53 -1.23
CA ARG A 42 -34.41 15.36 -0.42
C ARG A 42 -34.60 16.16 0.88
N THR A 43 -35.10 15.51 1.92
CA THR A 43 -34.92 16.00 3.28
C THR A 43 -33.42 15.93 3.61
N PRO A 44 -32.80 17.03 4.08
CA PRO A 44 -31.46 16.95 4.62
C PRO A 44 -31.47 16.01 5.83
N VAL A 45 -30.75 14.88 5.72
CA VAL A 45 -30.50 14.02 6.87
C VAL A 45 -29.55 14.79 7.78
N ARG A 46 -30.09 15.40 8.83
CA ARG A 46 -29.28 15.89 9.95
C ARG A 46 -28.75 14.66 10.68
N CYS A 47 -27.43 14.49 10.71
CA CYS A 47 -26.79 13.54 11.62
C CYS A 47 -27.05 14.05 13.05
N ASP A 48 -28.03 13.47 13.72
CA ASP A 48 -28.24 13.65 15.15
C ASP A 48 -27.68 12.41 15.88
N PRO A 49 -26.52 12.51 16.53
CA PRO A 49 -25.90 11.37 17.23
C PRO A 49 -26.68 10.93 18.49
N ALA A 50 -27.80 11.59 18.84
CA ALA A 50 -28.59 11.28 20.04
C ALA A 50 -29.84 10.41 19.79
N ALA A 51 -30.16 10.04 18.54
CA ALA A 51 -31.37 9.27 18.23
C ALA A 51 -31.10 7.75 18.07
N ALA A 52 -30.68 7.09 19.15
CA ALA A 52 -30.72 5.64 19.29
C ALA A 52 -31.43 5.27 20.61
N SER A 53 -32.70 4.85 20.51
CA SER A 53 -33.53 4.39 21.64
C SER A 53 -33.46 2.86 21.82
N PRO A 54 -34.05 2.26 22.88
CA PRO A 54 -33.57 2.23 24.25
C PRO A 54 -33.23 0.80 24.72
N GLY A 55 -32.67 0.72 25.94
CA GLY A 55 -31.99 -0.45 26.51
C GLY A 55 -32.75 -1.78 26.56
N LEU A 56 -31.98 -2.86 26.37
CA LEU A 56 -32.31 -4.22 26.76
C LEU A 56 -31.57 -4.54 28.08
N SER A 57 -32.35 -4.86 29.11
CA SER A 57 -31.88 -5.32 30.42
C SER A 57 -31.22 -6.71 30.34
N PRO A 58 -30.16 -7.01 31.12
CA PRO A 58 -29.54 -8.32 31.12
C PRO A 58 -30.17 -9.23 32.18
N THR A 59 -31.05 -10.15 31.75
CA THR A 59 -31.39 -11.33 32.56
C THR A 59 -31.11 -12.59 31.74
N GLY A 60 -29.88 -13.08 31.83
CA GLY A 60 -29.44 -14.32 31.20
C GLY A 60 -28.36 -14.97 32.05
N ARG A 61 -28.80 -15.76 33.03
CA ARG A 61 -27.97 -16.47 34.01
C ARG A 61 -27.30 -17.67 33.33
N TRP A 62 -26.01 -17.58 33.04
CA TRP A 62 -25.22 -18.74 32.59
C TRP A 62 -24.83 -19.60 33.80
N ARG A 63 -25.33 -20.84 33.83
CA ARG A 63 -24.91 -21.88 34.79
C ARG A 63 -23.58 -22.48 34.32
N SER A 64 -22.51 -22.31 35.09
CA SER A 64 -21.28 -23.08 34.97
C SER A 64 -21.43 -24.41 35.72
N GLY A 65 -21.25 -25.53 35.00
CA GLY A 65 -21.13 -26.86 35.61
C GLY A 65 -19.76 -27.04 36.27
N GLU A 66 -19.78 -27.60 37.46
CA GLU A 66 -18.60 -28.02 38.23
C GLU A 66 -17.98 -29.30 37.63
N ALA A 67 -16.65 -29.35 37.55
CA ALA A 67 -15.90 -30.59 37.62
C ALA A 67 -14.44 -30.34 38.05
N GLY A 68 -14.08 -30.85 39.24
CA GLY A 68 -12.79 -31.50 39.49
C GLY A 68 -11.60 -30.62 39.90
N ALA A 69 -11.53 -30.27 41.19
CA ALA A 69 -10.33 -29.76 41.84
C ALA A 69 -9.30 -30.88 42.13
N ARG A 70 -8.02 -30.61 41.90
CA ARG A 70 -6.86 -31.26 42.55
C ARG A 70 -5.88 -30.16 43.02
N PRO A 71 -5.31 -30.23 44.23
CA PRO A 71 -4.53 -29.12 44.78
C PRO A 71 -3.09 -29.17 44.26
N ALA A 72 -2.61 -28.05 43.71
CA ALA A 72 -1.18 -27.84 43.47
C ALA A 72 -0.56 -27.15 44.70
N SER A 73 0.53 -27.72 45.19
CA SER A 73 1.34 -27.25 46.30
C SER A 73 1.88 -25.83 46.06
N ALA A 74 1.73 -24.97 47.07
CA ALA A 74 2.26 -23.62 47.06
C ALA A 74 3.79 -23.65 47.26
N VAL A 75 4.55 -23.39 46.19
CA VAL A 75 5.96 -23.01 46.28
C VAL A 75 6.04 -21.50 46.41
N ARG A 76 6.36 -21.02 47.63
CA ARG A 76 6.73 -19.62 47.87
C ARG A 76 8.12 -19.36 47.29
N VAL A 77 8.19 -18.63 46.17
CA VAL A 77 9.45 -18.05 45.69
C VAL A 77 9.63 -16.68 46.35
N ALA A 78 10.68 -16.55 47.16
CA ALA A 78 11.10 -15.30 47.76
C ALA A 78 11.65 -14.37 46.67
N LEU A 79 10.98 -13.24 46.43
CA LEU A 79 11.51 -12.15 45.62
C LEU A 79 12.64 -11.47 46.41
N ARG A 80 13.90 -11.77 46.06
CA ARG A 80 15.03 -10.92 46.45
C ARG A 80 15.10 -9.75 45.48
N SER A 81 14.92 -8.53 45.99
CA SER A 81 15.21 -7.30 45.28
C SER A 81 16.70 -7.18 45.01
N SER A 82 17.13 -7.50 43.79
CA SER A 82 18.46 -7.15 43.30
C SER A 82 18.40 -5.73 42.75
N THR A 83 19.00 -4.78 43.47
CA THR A 83 19.29 -3.44 42.96
C THR A 83 20.36 -3.55 41.87
N PHE A 84 19.92 -3.48 40.62
CA PHE A 84 20.81 -3.33 39.47
C PHE A 84 21.43 -1.93 39.50
N VAL A 85 22.73 -1.86 39.78
CA VAL A 85 23.54 -0.66 39.60
C VAL A 85 24.19 -0.80 38.21
N PRO A 86 23.93 0.10 37.24
CA PRO A 86 24.56 0.00 35.94
C PRO A 86 26.06 0.34 36.06
N PRO A 87 26.96 -0.38 35.36
CA PRO A 87 28.36 0.01 35.30
C PRO A 87 28.48 1.36 34.58
N GLN A 88 29.11 2.31 35.25
CA GLN A 88 29.54 3.58 34.69
C GLN A 88 30.76 3.33 33.81
N GLY A 89 30.67 3.74 32.54
CA GLY A 89 31.83 3.83 31.64
C GLY A 89 31.80 2.81 30.52
N ASP A 90 31.05 3.12 29.46
CA ASP A 90 31.60 3.01 28.12
C ASP A 90 30.95 4.08 27.23
N ILE A 91 31.79 4.91 26.64
CA ILE A 91 31.41 6.06 25.83
C ILE A 91 30.90 5.52 24.50
N MET A 92 29.64 5.10 24.48
CA MET A 92 28.94 4.79 23.24
C MET A 92 28.81 6.11 22.48
N GLN A 93 29.75 6.37 21.58
CA GLN A 93 29.66 7.47 20.62
C GLN A 93 28.33 7.30 19.90
N THR A 94 27.35 8.09 20.35
CA THR A 94 26.08 8.23 19.67
C THR A 94 26.46 8.91 18.37
N LEU A 95 26.52 8.15 17.27
CA LEU A 95 26.67 8.71 15.94
C LEU A 95 25.49 9.67 15.77
N THR A 96 25.73 10.96 16.04
CA THR A 96 24.78 12.02 15.72
C THR A 96 24.66 12.01 14.21
N ILE A 97 23.60 11.38 13.71
CA ILE A 97 23.26 11.40 12.30
C ILE A 97 23.05 12.88 11.95
N ASP A 98 23.89 13.41 11.07
CA ASP A 98 23.72 14.76 10.54
C ASP A 98 22.42 14.79 9.71
N ARG A 99 21.53 15.75 10.01
CA ARG A 99 20.19 15.84 9.45
C ARG A 99 20.04 17.13 8.66
N VAL A 100 19.36 17.04 7.52
CA VAL A 100 18.94 18.18 6.70
C VAL A 100 17.44 18.32 6.82
N ARG A 101 16.97 19.53 7.17
CA ARG A 101 15.55 19.88 7.14
C ARG A 101 15.20 20.53 5.80
N LEU A 102 14.13 20.06 5.19
CA LEU A 102 13.58 20.57 3.94
C LEU A 102 12.12 20.93 4.17
N SER A 103 11.65 22.05 3.61
CA SER A 103 10.22 22.28 3.44
C SER A 103 9.59 21.17 2.58
N ALA A 104 8.27 21.00 2.67
CA ALA A 104 7.57 20.02 1.86
C ALA A 104 7.78 20.25 0.35
N ASP A 105 7.82 21.52 -0.07
CA ASP A 105 8.02 21.90 -1.47
C ASP A 105 9.46 21.64 -1.94
N GLU A 106 10.48 21.95 -1.12
CA GLU A 106 11.88 21.63 -1.44
C GLU A 106 12.09 20.11 -1.55
N ALA A 107 11.48 19.33 -0.65
CA ALA A 107 11.57 17.89 -0.68
C ALA A 107 10.87 17.27 -1.91
N GLN A 108 9.70 17.79 -2.29
CA GLN A 108 9.00 17.42 -3.52
C GLN A 108 9.86 17.74 -4.75
N ALA A 109 10.41 18.97 -4.82
CA ALA A 109 11.26 19.40 -5.93
C ALA A 109 12.53 18.55 -6.05
N LEU A 110 13.16 18.21 -4.91
CA LEU A 110 14.31 17.29 -4.87
C LEU A 110 13.92 15.91 -5.41
N ALA A 111 12.79 15.34 -4.96
CA ALA A 111 12.32 14.04 -5.41
C ALA A 111 12.09 14.01 -6.94
N GLU A 112 11.32 14.96 -7.47
CA GLU A 112 11.04 15.06 -8.91
C GLU A 112 12.32 15.28 -9.73
N ALA A 113 13.21 16.17 -9.29
CA ALA A 113 14.47 16.42 -9.98
C ALA A 113 15.36 15.18 -10.03
N THR A 114 15.49 14.45 -8.91
CA THR A 114 16.25 13.21 -8.85
C THR A 114 15.67 12.14 -9.77
N LEU A 115 14.35 11.96 -9.78
CA LEU A 115 13.68 10.95 -10.61
C LEU A 115 13.79 11.26 -12.11
N ARG A 116 13.58 12.52 -12.51
CA ARG A 116 13.77 12.94 -13.91
C ARG A 116 15.20 12.71 -14.37
N ARG A 117 16.17 13.13 -13.57
CA ARG A 117 17.59 12.89 -13.86
C ARG A 117 17.88 11.40 -13.97
N ALA A 118 17.27 10.57 -13.12
CA ALA A 118 17.43 9.13 -13.21
C ALA A 118 16.88 8.51 -14.50
N GLY A 119 15.97 9.17 -15.23
CA GLY A 119 15.39 8.65 -16.48
C GLY A 119 13.88 8.38 -16.43
N TYR A 120 13.16 8.99 -15.49
CA TYR A 120 11.69 9.02 -15.50
C TYR A 120 11.18 10.24 -16.30
N ASP A 121 10.06 10.07 -16.98
CA ASP A 121 9.36 11.22 -17.57
C ASP A 121 8.72 12.11 -16.49
N GLN A 122 8.16 13.25 -16.91
CA GLN A 122 7.58 14.24 -16.00
C GLN A 122 6.36 13.73 -15.23
N GLU A 123 5.55 12.83 -15.81
CA GLU A 123 4.36 12.27 -15.15
C GLU A 123 4.77 11.19 -14.16
N GLU A 124 5.62 10.25 -14.58
CA GLU A 124 6.11 9.17 -13.72
C GLU A 124 6.91 9.71 -12.54
N ALA A 125 7.77 10.72 -12.76
CA ALA A 125 8.52 11.37 -11.70
C ALA A 125 7.60 12.01 -10.66
N ARG A 126 6.50 12.68 -11.09
CA ARG A 126 5.50 13.23 -10.18
C ARG A 126 4.78 12.15 -9.38
N ILE A 127 4.33 11.08 -10.04
CA ILE A 127 3.63 9.98 -9.36
C ILE A 127 4.51 9.37 -8.26
N VAL A 128 5.77 9.09 -8.57
CA VAL A 128 6.71 8.52 -7.57
C VAL A 128 7.03 9.54 -6.47
N ALA A 129 7.26 10.82 -6.82
CA ALA A 129 7.52 11.89 -5.87
C ALA A 129 6.35 12.09 -4.89
N ASP A 130 5.12 12.17 -5.39
CA ASP A 130 3.91 12.33 -4.59
C ASP A 130 3.75 11.17 -3.59
N HIS A 131 4.06 9.94 -4.03
CA HIS A 131 3.94 8.76 -3.19
C HIS A 131 4.97 8.74 -2.05
N VAL A 132 6.24 9.04 -2.35
CA VAL A 132 7.28 9.10 -1.31
C VAL A 132 7.09 10.29 -0.39
N MET A 133 6.59 11.41 -0.91
CA MET A 133 6.27 12.58 -0.09
C MET A 133 5.08 12.31 0.83
N ASP A 134 4.03 11.63 0.35
CA ASP A 134 2.94 11.19 1.20
C ASP A 134 3.41 10.27 2.32
N ALA A 135 4.29 9.29 2.01
CA ALA A 135 4.87 8.41 3.02
C ALA A 135 5.70 9.19 4.05
N ALA A 136 6.57 10.09 3.62
CA ALA A 136 7.39 10.93 4.50
C ALA A 136 6.51 11.79 5.42
N LEU A 137 5.51 12.48 4.86
CA LEU A 137 4.60 13.34 5.61
C LEU A 137 3.72 12.53 6.58
N CYS A 138 3.42 11.28 6.29
CA CYS A 138 2.71 10.40 7.22
C CYS A 138 3.60 9.82 8.34
N GLY A 139 4.89 10.17 8.37
CA GLY A 139 5.85 9.72 9.39
C GLY A 139 6.61 8.44 9.03
N TYR A 140 6.51 7.96 7.78
CA TYR A 140 7.24 6.77 7.31
C TYR A 140 8.55 7.17 6.61
N GLU A 141 9.51 7.66 7.39
CA GLU A 141 10.82 8.11 6.87
C GLU A 141 11.49 7.07 5.96
N TYR A 142 11.47 5.80 6.36
CA TYR A 142 12.05 4.68 5.60
C TYR A 142 11.41 4.45 4.22
N SER A 143 10.19 4.95 4.01
CA SER A 143 9.45 4.86 2.74
C SER A 143 9.29 6.22 2.07
N GLY A 144 9.91 7.27 2.61
CA GLY A 144 9.95 8.62 2.05
C GLY A 144 11.04 8.79 0.99
N LEU A 145 11.72 9.93 0.96
CA LEU A 145 12.79 10.23 0.00
C LEU A 145 13.87 9.15 -0.14
N PRO A 146 14.36 8.47 0.94
CA PRO A 146 15.30 7.37 0.80
C PRO A 146 14.81 6.24 -0.10
N LYS A 147 13.50 6.10 -0.30
CA LYS A 147 12.90 5.09 -1.18
C LYS A 147 13.29 5.29 -2.63
N ILE A 148 13.55 6.52 -3.07
CA ILE A 148 14.00 6.80 -4.44
C ILE A 148 15.34 6.11 -4.73
N LEU A 149 16.26 6.11 -3.76
CA LEU A 149 17.55 5.41 -3.88
C LEU A 149 17.35 3.91 -4.12
N ASN A 150 16.43 3.29 -3.36
CA ASN A 150 16.08 1.89 -3.56
C ASN A 150 15.52 1.62 -4.97
N VAL A 151 14.88 2.59 -5.62
CA VAL A 151 14.39 2.44 -7.00
C VAL A 151 15.56 2.53 -7.99
N VAL A 152 16.37 3.58 -7.91
CA VAL A 152 17.44 3.82 -8.90
C VAL A 152 18.59 2.80 -8.80
N GLU A 153 18.82 2.23 -7.61
CA GLU A 153 19.89 1.25 -7.36
C GLU A 153 19.45 -0.19 -7.68
N HIS A 154 18.15 -0.47 -7.71
CA HIS A 154 17.69 -1.86 -7.81
C HIS A 154 17.82 -2.39 -9.25
N LYS A 155 18.57 -3.49 -9.37
CA LYS A 155 18.98 -4.10 -10.65
C LYS A 155 17.82 -4.36 -11.62
N ARG A 156 16.64 -4.75 -11.12
CA ARG A 156 15.46 -5.01 -11.95
C ARG A 156 15.01 -3.80 -12.78
N PHE A 157 15.19 -2.58 -12.26
CA PHE A 157 14.82 -1.37 -12.98
C PHE A 157 15.83 -0.96 -14.06
N ARG A 158 16.92 -1.73 -14.24
CA ARG A 158 17.83 -1.60 -15.39
C ARG A 158 17.29 -2.28 -16.64
N GLU A 159 16.31 -3.16 -16.49
CA GLU A 159 15.57 -3.70 -17.62
C GLU A 159 14.56 -2.66 -18.16
N PRO A 160 14.34 -2.59 -19.49
CA PRO A 160 13.44 -1.60 -20.07
C PRO A 160 12.02 -1.65 -19.49
N ARG A 161 11.38 -0.48 -19.41
CA ARG A 161 9.96 -0.34 -19.07
C ARG A 161 9.15 -0.48 -20.36
N ARG A 162 8.10 -1.30 -20.35
CA ARG A 162 7.13 -1.42 -21.45
C ARG A 162 5.81 -0.82 -21.02
N LYS A 163 5.05 -0.23 -21.94
CA LYS A 163 3.73 0.34 -21.65
C LYS A 163 2.85 -0.60 -20.82
N ILE A 164 2.25 -0.04 -19.77
CA ILE A 164 1.24 -0.74 -18.96
C ILE A 164 0.03 -1.01 -19.85
N ARG A 165 -0.45 -2.25 -19.85
CA ARG A 165 -1.60 -2.65 -20.68
C ARG A 165 -2.53 -3.60 -19.94
N ALA A 166 -3.82 -3.54 -20.27
CA ALA A 166 -4.76 -4.56 -19.87
C ALA A 166 -4.47 -5.86 -20.64
N VAL A 167 -4.37 -6.96 -19.91
CA VAL A 167 -4.25 -8.33 -20.45
C VAL A 167 -5.57 -9.10 -20.35
N HIS A 168 -6.48 -8.61 -19.51
CA HIS A 168 -7.87 -9.04 -19.44
C HIS A 168 -8.73 -7.87 -18.95
N GLU A 169 -9.92 -7.67 -19.52
CA GLU A 169 -10.79 -6.55 -19.14
C GLU A 169 -12.27 -6.89 -19.32
N THR A 170 -13.07 -6.49 -18.34
CA THR A 170 -14.54 -6.49 -18.37
C THR A 170 -15.06 -5.12 -17.87
N PRO A 171 -16.37 -4.84 -17.87
CA PRO A 171 -16.90 -3.62 -17.27
C PRO A 171 -16.49 -3.43 -15.80
N VAL A 172 -16.46 -4.51 -15.02
CA VAL A 172 -16.21 -4.49 -13.56
C VAL A 172 -14.85 -5.06 -13.16
N SER A 173 -13.99 -5.46 -14.10
CA SER A 173 -12.68 -5.99 -13.76
C SER A 173 -11.62 -5.70 -14.80
N ALA A 174 -10.36 -5.68 -14.37
CA ALA A 174 -9.21 -5.66 -15.26
C ALA A 174 -8.02 -6.38 -14.63
N ARG A 175 -7.20 -7.04 -15.44
CA ARG A 175 -5.85 -7.46 -15.06
C ARG A 175 -4.86 -6.72 -15.94
N LEU A 176 -3.88 -6.08 -15.31
CA LEU A 176 -2.89 -5.24 -15.98
C LEU A 176 -1.51 -5.90 -15.92
N ASP A 177 -0.79 -5.89 -17.05
CA ASP A 177 0.66 -6.09 -17.08
C ASP A 177 1.33 -4.74 -16.81
N GLY A 178 2.04 -4.64 -15.68
CA GLY A 178 2.76 -3.46 -15.23
C GLY A 178 4.01 -3.13 -16.05
N GLY A 179 4.45 -4.02 -16.93
CA GLY A 179 5.52 -3.72 -17.90
C GLY A 179 6.86 -3.33 -17.25
N ASN A 180 7.20 -3.92 -16.11
CA ASN A 180 8.40 -3.62 -15.33
C ASN A 180 8.47 -2.19 -14.77
N HIS A 181 7.36 -1.46 -14.71
CA HIS A 181 7.32 -0.15 -14.06
C HIS A 181 7.59 -0.27 -12.56
N ASN A 182 8.06 0.83 -11.97
CA ASN A 182 8.02 0.98 -10.52
C ASN A 182 6.58 0.86 -10.02
N GLY A 183 6.41 0.18 -8.88
CA GLY A 183 5.13 -0.11 -8.26
C GLY A 183 4.36 1.15 -7.91
N MET A 184 5.03 2.24 -7.53
CA MET A 184 4.38 3.53 -7.29
C MET A 184 3.72 4.08 -8.55
N VAL A 185 4.25 3.78 -9.75
CA VAL A 185 3.61 4.13 -11.04
C VAL A 185 2.55 3.11 -11.43
N GLY A 186 2.91 1.83 -11.46
CA GLY A 186 2.03 0.76 -11.94
C GLY A 186 0.78 0.61 -11.07
N VAL A 187 0.96 0.55 -9.75
CA VAL A 187 -0.12 0.37 -8.78
C VAL A 187 -0.97 1.64 -8.67
N TYR A 188 -0.39 2.84 -8.81
CA TYR A 188 -1.17 4.08 -8.93
C TYR A 188 -2.11 4.05 -10.14
N ARG A 189 -1.60 3.66 -11.32
CA ARG A 189 -2.43 3.53 -12.53
C ARG A 189 -3.51 2.46 -12.37
N ALA A 190 -3.21 1.33 -11.73
CA ALA A 190 -4.20 0.30 -11.40
C ALA A 190 -5.28 0.82 -10.43
N ALA A 191 -4.90 1.61 -9.42
CA ALA A 191 -5.83 2.24 -8.50
C ALA A 191 -6.78 3.20 -9.23
N ARG A 192 -6.26 4.02 -10.16
CA ARG A 192 -7.08 4.88 -11.02
C ARG A 192 -8.08 4.07 -11.84
N VAL A 193 -7.67 2.97 -12.47
CA VAL A 193 -8.58 2.09 -13.22
C VAL A 193 -9.68 1.53 -12.31
N ALA A 194 -9.34 1.11 -11.08
CA ALA A 194 -10.33 0.62 -10.12
C ALA A 194 -11.35 1.72 -9.76
N ILE A 195 -10.87 2.92 -9.43
CA ILE A 195 -11.71 4.08 -9.09
C ILE A 195 -12.67 4.43 -10.24
N GLU A 196 -12.16 4.56 -11.47
CA GLU A 196 -12.99 4.92 -12.64
C GLU A 196 -14.03 3.84 -12.94
N LYS A 197 -13.66 2.56 -12.90
CA LYS A 197 -14.60 1.45 -13.12
C LYS A 197 -15.65 1.38 -12.02
N SER A 198 -15.27 1.55 -10.74
CA SER A 198 -16.24 1.56 -9.63
C SER A 198 -17.20 2.74 -9.73
N LYS A 199 -16.74 3.91 -10.16
CA LYS A 199 -17.63 5.06 -10.43
C LYS A 199 -18.62 4.76 -11.55
N ALA A 200 -18.19 4.10 -12.61
CA ALA A 200 -19.04 3.76 -13.74
C ALA A 200 -20.03 2.62 -13.44
N GLN A 201 -19.57 1.55 -12.78
CA GLN A 201 -20.30 0.27 -12.66
C GLN A 201 -20.71 -0.09 -11.23
N GLY A 202 -20.33 0.72 -10.24
CA GLY A 202 -20.59 0.47 -8.83
C GLY A 202 -19.49 -0.32 -8.13
N ILE A 203 -18.89 -1.32 -8.76
CA ILE A 203 -17.79 -2.13 -8.22
C ILE A 203 -16.71 -2.39 -9.28
N ALA A 204 -15.45 -2.51 -8.84
CA ALA A 204 -14.33 -2.91 -9.67
C ALA A 204 -13.38 -3.85 -8.93
N VAL A 205 -12.87 -4.86 -9.65
CA VAL A 205 -11.78 -5.75 -9.22
C VAL A 205 -10.62 -5.60 -10.20
N VAL A 206 -9.52 -5.00 -9.76
CA VAL A 206 -8.38 -4.68 -10.63
C VAL A 206 -7.10 -5.31 -10.09
N GLY A 207 -6.52 -6.24 -10.84
CA GLY A 207 -5.22 -6.84 -10.57
C GLY A 207 -4.11 -6.20 -11.40
N ILE A 208 -2.90 -6.12 -10.85
CA ILE A 208 -1.69 -5.78 -11.60
C ILE A 208 -0.51 -6.65 -11.14
N ASN A 209 0.29 -7.11 -12.11
CA ASN A 209 1.55 -7.85 -11.88
C ASN A 209 2.68 -7.27 -12.75
N ASN A 210 3.89 -7.83 -12.70
CA ASN A 210 5.07 -7.31 -13.41
C ASN A 210 5.40 -5.84 -13.05
N THR A 211 5.33 -5.54 -11.74
CA THR A 211 5.67 -4.25 -11.14
C THR A 211 6.10 -4.44 -9.68
N TRP A 212 6.91 -3.53 -9.13
CA TRP A 212 7.69 -3.79 -7.89
C TRP A 212 7.83 -2.55 -7.03
N MET A 213 7.86 -2.72 -5.70
CA MET A 213 8.01 -1.61 -4.75
C MET A 213 6.85 -0.61 -4.79
N SER A 214 5.63 -1.06 -4.49
CA SER A 214 4.42 -0.22 -4.44
C SER A 214 4.40 0.84 -3.32
N GLY A 215 5.34 0.81 -2.38
CA GLY A 215 5.40 1.77 -1.26
C GLY A 215 4.22 1.63 -0.28
N ARG A 216 3.70 2.74 0.24
CA ARG A 216 2.59 2.80 1.22
C ARG A 216 1.24 2.44 0.59
N SER A 217 0.62 1.34 1.02
CA SER A 217 -0.68 0.88 0.50
C SER A 217 -1.83 1.85 0.78
N ALA A 218 -1.82 2.51 1.94
CA ALA A 218 -2.81 3.52 2.29
C ALA A 218 -2.87 4.70 1.31
N HIS A 219 -1.79 4.99 0.56
CA HIS A 219 -1.83 6.06 -0.45
C HIS A 219 -2.94 5.80 -1.48
N TYR A 220 -3.03 4.57 -1.99
CA TYR A 220 -3.98 4.20 -3.03
C TYR A 220 -5.40 4.05 -2.52
N THR A 221 -5.59 3.44 -1.35
CA THR A 221 -6.93 3.24 -0.77
C THR A 221 -7.50 4.57 -0.28
N GLU A 222 -6.68 5.46 0.28
CA GLU A 222 -7.07 6.81 0.66
C GLU A 222 -7.53 7.63 -0.56
N MET A 223 -6.86 7.52 -1.71
CA MET A 223 -7.32 8.15 -2.95
C MET A 223 -8.75 7.73 -3.31
N ALA A 224 -9.05 6.43 -3.27
CA ALA A 224 -10.39 5.92 -3.57
C ALA A 224 -11.44 6.39 -2.56
N ALA A 225 -11.11 6.38 -1.26
CA ALA A 225 -12.02 6.83 -0.21
C ALA A 225 -12.32 8.34 -0.28
N ARG A 226 -11.35 9.15 -0.69
CA ARG A 226 -11.56 10.59 -0.96
C ARG A 226 -12.51 10.83 -2.14
N GLU A 227 -12.62 9.88 -3.05
CA GLU A 227 -13.61 9.90 -4.13
C GLU A 227 -14.97 9.27 -3.74
N GLY A 228 -15.16 8.98 -2.45
CA GLY A 228 -16.42 8.45 -1.91
C GLY A 228 -16.59 6.93 -2.06
N LEU A 229 -15.52 6.20 -2.38
CA LEU A 229 -15.55 4.75 -2.59
C LEU A 229 -15.00 3.99 -1.37
N ILE A 230 -15.53 2.80 -1.11
CA ILE A 230 -14.89 1.82 -0.23
C ILE A 230 -13.81 1.11 -1.04
N CYS A 231 -12.63 0.91 -0.47
CA CYS A 231 -11.52 0.30 -1.19
C CYS A 231 -10.73 -0.68 -0.31
N MET A 232 -10.44 -1.86 -0.85
CA MET A 232 -9.44 -2.80 -0.35
C MET A 232 -8.27 -2.86 -1.34
N HIS A 233 -7.05 -2.87 -0.80
CA HIS A 233 -5.83 -3.14 -1.55
C HIS A 233 -5.03 -4.25 -0.87
N SER A 234 -4.63 -5.27 -1.64
CA SER A 234 -3.74 -6.33 -1.15
C SER A 234 -2.45 -6.38 -1.94
N VAL A 235 -1.38 -6.77 -1.26
CA VAL A 235 -0.05 -6.91 -1.86
C VAL A 235 0.50 -8.32 -1.58
N SER A 236 0.99 -8.99 -2.62
CA SER A 236 1.87 -10.15 -2.49
C SER A 236 3.29 -9.78 -2.92
N THR A 237 4.29 -10.30 -2.23
CA THR A 237 5.69 -9.95 -2.51
C THR A 237 6.65 -11.11 -2.23
N TYR A 238 7.94 -10.89 -2.49
CA TYR A 238 9.00 -11.87 -2.34
C TYR A 238 9.11 -12.42 -0.91
N ARG A 239 9.64 -13.63 -0.80
CA ARG A 239 9.72 -14.38 0.46
C ARG A 239 10.72 -13.72 1.41
N HIS A 240 10.24 -13.25 2.56
CA HIS A 240 11.04 -12.59 3.59
C HIS A 240 10.58 -12.95 5.03
N VAL A 241 9.42 -13.58 5.15
CA VAL A 241 8.77 -13.92 6.42
C VAL A 241 8.71 -15.43 6.57
N ALA A 242 9.20 -15.92 7.71
CA ALA A 242 9.18 -17.33 8.06
C ALA A 242 7.81 -17.72 8.63
N PRO A 243 7.16 -18.79 8.11
CA PRO A 243 6.00 -19.38 8.78
C PRO A 243 6.31 -19.79 10.23
N PRO A 244 5.31 -19.84 11.12
CA PRO A 244 5.50 -20.40 12.45
C PRO A 244 6.10 -21.81 12.38
N GLY A 245 7.24 -22.02 13.05
CA GLY A 245 7.97 -23.28 13.06
C GLY A 245 8.98 -23.48 11.92
N ALA A 246 9.05 -22.56 10.95
CA ALA A 246 10.03 -22.62 9.87
C ALA A 246 11.32 -21.85 10.20
N ALA A 247 12.45 -22.34 9.69
CA ALA A 247 13.75 -21.67 9.72
C ALA A 247 14.11 -21.03 8.35
N SER A 248 13.12 -20.85 7.47
CA SER A 248 13.31 -20.25 6.15
C SER A 248 12.11 -19.39 5.73
N PRO A 249 12.33 -18.32 4.93
CA PRO A 249 11.25 -17.48 4.42
C PRO A 249 10.34 -18.23 3.44
N ALA A 250 9.02 -18.08 3.59
CA ALA A 250 8.04 -18.65 2.67
C ALA A 250 7.00 -17.65 2.16
N THR A 251 6.77 -16.56 2.89
CA THR A 251 5.79 -15.52 2.51
C THR A 251 6.46 -14.14 2.52
N GLY A 252 5.86 -13.16 1.85
CA GLY A 252 6.28 -11.77 1.96
C GLY A 252 5.67 -11.06 3.16
N THR A 253 6.04 -9.79 3.34
CA THR A 253 5.41 -8.90 4.34
C THR A 253 3.96 -8.54 4.01
N ASN A 254 3.55 -8.83 2.77
CA ASN A 254 2.19 -8.92 2.23
C ASN A 254 1.13 -8.02 2.89
N PRO A 255 1.29 -6.68 2.86
CA PRO A 255 0.36 -5.79 3.52
C PRO A 255 -1.04 -5.81 2.89
N VAL A 256 -2.03 -5.45 3.70
CA VAL A 256 -3.41 -5.20 3.29
C VAL A 256 -3.84 -3.83 3.79
N SER A 257 -4.56 -3.10 2.94
CA SER A 257 -5.14 -1.82 3.29
C SER A 257 -6.63 -1.77 2.96
N PHE A 258 -7.38 -1.11 3.82
CA PHE A 258 -8.79 -0.80 3.65
C PHE A 258 -9.00 0.69 3.85
N ALA A 259 -9.86 1.30 3.06
CA ALA A 259 -10.29 2.68 3.25
C ALA A 259 -11.80 2.82 3.05
N PHE A 260 -12.40 3.62 3.91
CA PHE A 260 -13.83 3.86 3.96
C PHE A 260 -14.10 5.37 4.03
N PRO A 261 -15.02 5.90 3.21
CA PRO A 261 -15.40 7.30 3.28
C PRO A 261 -16.14 7.58 4.59
N THR A 262 -15.94 8.77 5.14
CA THR A 262 -16.60 9.28 6.34
C THR A 262 -17.17 10.68 6.05
N ASP A 263 -17.96 11.23 6.97
CA ASP A 263 -18.42 12.62 6.94
C ASP A 263 -17.40 13.62 7.54
N GLY A 264 -16.27 13.11 8.05
CA GLY A 264 -15.20 13.93 8.62
C GLY A 264 -14.20 14.44 7.58
N GLU A 265 -13.17 15.17 8.04
CA GLU A 265 -12.07 15.68 7.21
C GLU A 265 -11.27 14.54 6.54
N HIS A 266 -11.24 13.37 7.18
CA HIS A 266 -10.38 12.25 6.78
C HIS A 266 -11.16 10.94 6.66
N PRO A 267 -10.91 10.15 5.60
CA PRO A 267 -11.44 8.80 5.53
C PRO A 267 -10.86 7.92 6.66
N PHE A 268 -11.57 6.85 6.99
CA PHE A 268 -11.03 5.83 7.86
C PHE A 268 -10.16 4.88 7.06
N VAL A 269 -8.87 4.82 7.37
CA VAL A 269 -7.89 4.03 6.63
C VAL A 269 -7.15 3.08 7.57
N VAL A 270 -7.19 1.79 7.23
CA VAL A 270 -6.40 0.74 7.84
C VAL A 270 -5.31 0.35 6.85
N ASP A 271 -4.06 0.29 7.29
CA ASP A 271 -2.94 -0.18 6.48
C ASP A 271 -1.98 -0.96 7.38
N VAL A 272 -1.87 -2.26 7.13
CA VAL A 272 -1.24 -3.19 8.05
C VAL A 272 -0.40 -4.21 7.28
N GLY A 273 0.87 -4.35 7.71
CA GLY A 273 1.73 -5.46 7.29
C GLY A 273 1.32 -6.75 7.98
N THR A 274 1.51 -7.89 7.32
CA THR A 274 1.23 -9.21 7.90
C THR A 274 2.42 -9.79 8.65
N SER A 275 3.56 -9.10 8.62
CA SER A 275 4.78 -9.38 9.38
C SER A 275 4.98 -8.40 10.53
N ALA A 276 5.84 -8.77 11.49
CA ALA A 276 6.15 -7.95 12.65
C ALA A 276 6.66 -6.55 12.27
N PHE A 277 7.45 -6.45 11.19
CA PHE A 277 7.81 -5.20 10.52
C PHE A 277 7.69 -5.32 9.01
N MET A 278 7.64 -4.19 8.32
CA MET A 278 7.84 -4.15 6.87
C MET A 278 9.32 -4.34 6.54
N GLY A 279 9.64 -4.94 5.39
CA GLY A 279 11.04 -5.22 5.03
C GLY A 279 11.92 -3.96 4.97
N THR A 280 11.38 -2.83 4.53
CA THR A 280 12.08 -1.54 4.53
C THR A 280 12.24 -0.94 5.92
N ASP A 281 11.27 -1.16 6.83
CA ASP A 281 11.38 -0.73 8.22
C ASP A 281 12.48 -1.54 8.93
N LEU A 282 12.50 -2.86 8.74
CA LEU A 282 13.59 -3.70 9.23
C LEU A 282 14.95 -3.24 8.71
N ALA A 283 15.09 -3.03 7.40
CA ALA A 283 16.34 -2.58 6.81
C ALA A 283 16.81 -1.23 7.39
N PHE A 284 15.86 -0.32 7.66
CA PHE A 284 16.15 0.98 8.28
C PHE A 284 16.67 0.82 9.72
N ARG A 285 16.02 -0.01 10.53
CA ARG A 285 16.46 -0.32 11.92
C ARG A 285 17.81 -1.00 11.97
N VAL A 286 18.06 -1.94 11.05
CA VAL A 286 19.34 -2.64 10.91
C VAL A 286 20.46 -1.65 10.59
N ARG A 287 20.24 -0.72 9.65
CA ARG A 287 21.22 0.34 9.34
C ARG A 287 21.54 1.22 10.55
N ARG A 288 20.54 1.49 11.39
CA ARG A 288 20.70 2.26 12.64
C ARG A 288 21.25 1.43 13.81
N LYS A 289 21.54 0.14 13.60
CA LYS A 289 22.03 -0.80 14.63
C LYS A 289 21.10 -0.85 15.85
N GLU A 290 19.80 -0.66 15.65
CA GLU A 290 18.82 -0.69 16.72
C GLU A 290 18.49 -2.13 17.12
N GLN A 291 18.51 -2.41 18.42
CA GLN A 291 18.04 -3.69 18.96
C GLN A 291 16.55 -3.86 18.65
N LEU A 292 16.18 -4.98 18.05
CA LEU A 292 14.80 -5.27 17.71
C LEU A 292 14.01 -5.73 18.95
N PRO A 293 12.68 -5.51 18.98
CA PRO A 293 11.81 -6.16 19.95
C PRO A 293 11.86 -7.69 19.85
N GLU A 294 11.52 -8.37 20.93
CA GLU A 294 11.35 -9.82 20.93
C GLU A 294 10.23 -10.27 19.99
N GLY A 295 10.38 -11.46 19.40
CA GLY A 295 9.37 -12.05 18.52
C GLY A 295 9.26 -11.43 17.12
N VAL A 296 10.24 -10.61 16.71
CA VAL A 296 10.23 -9.92 15.41
C VAL A 296 10.96 -10.68 14.31
N ALA A 297 12.09 -11.32 14.62
CA ALA A 297 13.01 -11.83 13.61
C ALA A 297 13.73 -13.12 14.05
N LEU A 298 14.19 -13.87 13.05
CA LEU A 298 15.07 -15.02 13.20
C LEU A 298 16.41 -14.76 12.53
N ASP A 299 17.47 -15.40 13.03
CA ASP A 299 18.76 -15.47 12.38
C ASP A 299 18.80 -16.56 11.27
N ARG A 300 19.95 -16.73 10.64
CA ARG A 300 20.16 -17.68 9.53
C ARG A 300 19.92 -19.15 9.91
N ASP A 301 20.01 -19.47 11.19
CA ASP A 301 19.80 -20.83 11.71
C ASP A 301 18.35 -21.03 12.20
N GLY A 302 17.48 -20.03 12.00
CA GLY A 302 16.09 -20.05 12.46
C GLY A 302 15.93 -19.77 13.96
N ARG A 303 16.96 -19.27 14.65
CA ARG A 303 16.87 -18.93 16.07
C ARG A 303 16.36 -17.51 16.25
N PRO A 304 15.48 -17.24 17.24
CA PRO A 304 15.05 -15.87 17.54
C PRO A 304 16.24 -14.94 17.79
N THR A 305 16.23 -13.77 17.16
CA THR A 305 17.27 -12.76 17.34
C THR A 305 16.68 -11.36 17.47
N ARG A 306 17.34 -10.55 18.30
CA ARG A 306 17.10 -9.11 18.43
C ARG A 306 18.24 -8.29 17.85
N ASP A 307 19.38 -8.94 17.62
CA ASP A 307 20.59 -8.31 17.11
C ASP A 307 20.41 -8.00 15.62
N PRO A 308 20.40 -6.71 15.22
CA PRO A 308 20.22 -6.30 13.83
C PRO A 308 21.29 -6.89 12.89
N ALA A 309 22.50 -7.20 13.38
CA ALA A 309 23.57 -7.77 12.56
C ALA A 309 23.33 -9.26 12.22
N ARG A 310 22.44 -9.93 12.97
CA ARG A 310 22.15 -11.36 12.83
C ARG A 310 20.83 -11.66 12.13
N VAL A 311 19.97 -10.65 11.94
CA VAL A 311 18.65 -10.83 11.34
C VAL A 311 18.77 -11.38 9.92
N ALA A 312 18.07 -12.47 9.65
CA ALA A 312 17.97 -13.07 8.32
C ALA A 312 16.53 -13.06 7.77
N MET A 313 15.53 -13.15 8.64
CA MET A 313 14.12 -13.20 8.24
C MET A 313 13.19 -12.67 9.32
N LEU A 314 12.01 -12.22 8.89
CA LEU A 314 10.97 -11.70 9.77
C LEU A 314 10.04 -12.81 10.26
N LEU A 315 9.41 -12.58 11.41
CA LEU A 315 8.28 -13.36 11.89
C LEU A 315 6.94 -12.70 11.55
N PRO A 316 5.85 -13.47 11.44
CA PRO A 316 4.52 -12.93 11.16
C PRO A 316 3.99 -12.11 12.34
N LEU A 317 3.20 -11.07 12.05
CA LEU A 317 2.47 -10.31 13.05
C LEU A 317 1.54 -11.26 13.82
N ALA A 318 1.54 -11.19 15.15
CA ALA A 318 0.64 -12.01 15.98
C ALA A 318 0.69 -13.52 15.65
N GLY A 319 1.86 -14.04 15.25
CA GLY A 319 2.09 -15.45 14.98
C GLY A 319 1.20 -16.02 13.87
N HIS A 320 0.45 -17.08 14.16
CA HIS A 320 -0.37 -17.78 13.17
C HIS A 320 -1.42 -16.89 12.50
N LYS A 321 -1.88 -15.80 13.14
CA LYS A 321 -2.88 -14.88 12.57
C LYS A 321 -2.29 -14.04 11.43
N GLY A 322 -1.13 -13.41 11.64
CA GLY A 322 -0.45 -12.68 10.57
C GLY A 322 0.02 -13.62 9.47
N PHE A 323 0.43 -14.85 9.81
CA PHE A 323 0.74 -15.86 8.80
C PHE A 323 -0.47 -16.20 7.92
N ALA A 324 -1.64 -16.44 8.52
CA ALA A 324 -2.87 -16.69 7.78
C ALA A 324 -3.24 -15.53 6.85
N LEU A 325 -3.11 -14.28 7.33
CA LEU A 325 -3.32 -13.09 6.50
C LEU A 325 -2.29 -13.00 5.36
N ALA A 326 -1.00 -13.27 5.64
CA ALA A 326 0.06 -13.24 4.65
C ALA A 326 -0.21 -14.25 3.52
N LEU A 327 -0.70 -15.44 3.86
CA LEU A 327 -1.11 -16.46 2.88
C LEU A 327 -2.32 -16.02 2.06
N ALA A 328 -3.34 -15.43 2.70
CA ALA A 328 -4.50 -14.91 1.98
C ALA A 328 -4.08 -13.84 0.96
N MET A 329 -3.20 -12.91 1.36
CA MET A 329 -2.69 -11.89 0.45
C MET A 329 -1.81 -12.48 -0.67
N GLN A 330 -1.06 -13.55 -0.38
CA GLN A 330 -0.33 -14.29 -1.41
C GLN A 330 -1.28 -14.92 -2.43
N ALA A 331 -2.39 -15.51 -1.99
CA ALA A 331 -3.42 -16.08 -2.86
C ALA A 331 -4.12 -15.00 -3.71
N LEU A 332 -4.40 -13.83 -3.13
CA LEU A 332 -4.89 -12.68 -3.90
C LEU A 332 -3.87 -12.17 -4.90
N GLY A 333 -2.57 -12.30 -4.61
CA GLY A 333 -1.48 -12.08 -5.56
C GLY A 333 -1.57 -13.01 -6.77
N VAL A 334 -1.79 -14.31 -6.54
CA VAL A 334 -2.02 -15.29 -7.61
C VAL A 334 -3.23 -14.89 -8.45
N PHE A 335 -4.33 -14.48 -7.82
CA PHE A 335 -5.51 -13.98 -8.52
C PHE A 335 -5.23 -12.72 -9.34
N ALA A 336 -4.33 -11.84 -8.87
CA ALA A 336 -3.86 -10.68 -9.61
C ALA A 336 -2.84 -11.00 -10.73
N GLY A 337 -2.48 -12.27 -10.93
CA GLY A 337 -1.55 -12.73 -11.96
C GLY A 337 -0.09 -12.81 -11.52
N SER A 338 0.20 -12.91 -10.22
CA SER A 338 1.58 -12.95 -9.74
C SER A 338 2.40 -14.11 -10.30
N ALA A 339 1.78 -15.21 -10.70
CA ALA A 339 2.48 -16.36 -11.29
C ALA A 339 3.11 -16.05 -12.65
N GLU A 340 2.59 -15.06 -13.37
CA GLU A 340 3.12 -14.62 -14.68
C GLU A 340 4.21 -13.55 -14.53
N ASP A 341 4.47 -13.08 -13.31
CA ASP A 341 5.57 -12.18 -13.00
C ASP A 341 6.93 -12.91 -13.11
N ALA A 342 8.01 -12.18 -13.41
CA ALA A 342 9.34 -12.77 -13.56
C ALA A 342 9.84 -13.51 -12.30
N GLN A 343 9.37 -13.12 -11.11
CA GLN A 343 9.68 -13.81 -9.85
C GLN A 343 8.53 -14.68 -9.34
N GLY A 344 7.37 -14.67 -10.02
CA GLY A 344 6.21 -15.49 -9.66
C GLY A 344 5.49 -15.08 -8.36
N VAL A 345 5.84 -13.93 -7.76
CA VAL A 345 5.44 -13.58 -6.38
C VAL A 345 4.82 -12.20 -6.21
N TYR A 346 5.00 -11.28 -7.17
CA TYR A 346 4.45 -9.93 -7.08
C TYR A 346 3.09 -9.83 -7.76
N GLY A 347 2.09 -9.48 -6.97
CA GLY A 347 0.73 -9.23 -7.41
C GLY A 347 0.07 -8.22 -6.49
N TYR A 348 -0.70 -7.33 -7.09
CA TYR A 348 -1.42 -6.29 -6.36
C TYR A 348 -2.86 -6.29 -6.81
N LEU A 349 -3.79 -6.23 -5.86
CA LEU A 349 -5.22 -6.28 -6.14
C LEU A 349 -5.89 -5.07 -5.53
N PHE A 350 -6.83 -4.49 -6.27
CA PHE A 350 -7.80 -3.53 -5.78
C PHE A 350 -9.20 -4.13 -5.88
N VAL A 351 -9.98 -3.96 -4.81
CA VAL A 351 -11.43 -4.11 -4.85
C VAL A 351 -12.01 -2.79 -4.38
N ALA A 352 -12.64 -2.04 -5.30
CA ALA A 352 -13.23 -0.74 -5.00
C ALA A 352 -14.74 -0.79 -5.29
N MET A 353 -15.54 -0.16 -4.45
CA MET A 353 -16.99 -0.20 -4.58
C MET A 353 -17.66 1.07 -4.05
N LYS A 354 -18.82 1.43 -4.61
CA LYS A 354 -19.65 2.49 -4.05
C LYS A 354 -20.40 1.97 -2.83
N PRO A 355 -20.56 2.79 -1.76
CA PRO A 355 -21.41 2.43 -0.64
C PRO A 355 -22.88 2.22 -1.05
N ASP A 356 -23.38 3.02 -2.01
CA ASP A 356 -24.76 3.00 -2.51
C ASP A 356 -25.18 1.73 -3.27
N LEU A 357 -24.26 0.77 -3.43
CA LEU A 357 -24.61 -0.59 -3.80
C LEU A 357 -25.48 -1.29 -2.75
N LEU A 358 -25.30 -0.95 -1.47
CA LEU A 358 -25.99 -1.59 -0.34
C LEU A 358 -26.74 -0.59 0.53
N VAL A 359 -26.15 0.57 0.80
CA VAL A 359 -26.72 1.60 1.69
C VAL A 359 -26.50 3.00 1.11
N PRO A 360 -27.46 3.94 1.22
CA PRO A 360 -27.28 5.30 0.70
C PRO A 360 -25.95 5.91 1.15
N ALA A 361 -25.20 6.51 0.22
CA ALA A 361 -23.81 6.90 0.48
C ALA A 361 -23.64 7.88 1.66
N ASP A 362 -24.56 8.84 1.81
CA ASP A 362 -24.53 9.80 2.92
C ASP A 362 -24.87 9.12 4.25
N GLN A 363 -25.79 8.14 4.24
CA GLN A 363 -26.09 7.34 5.43
C GLN A 363 -24.89 6.49 5.85
N PHE A 364 -24.21 5.86 4.89
CA PHE A 364 -22.98 5.10 5.17
C PHE A 364 -21.93 5.96 5.85
N LYS A 365 -21.62 7.14 5.30
CA LYS A 365 -20.61 8.04 5.85
C LYS A 365 -20.97 8.53 7.25
N CYS A 366 -22.24 8.88 7.48
CA CYS A 366 -22.72 9.34 8.79
C CYS A 366 -22.60 8.21 9.84
N GLN A 367 -23.05 7.00 9.49
CA GLN A 367 -22.95 5.84 10.38
C GLN A 367 -21.49 5.43 10.64
N MET A 368 -20.62 5.53 9.64
CA MET A 368 -19.19 5.27 9.81
C MET A 368 -18.57 6.28 10.77
N SER A 369 -18.84 7.57 10.60
CA SER A 369 -18.40 8.62 11.52
C SER A 369 -18.90 8.41 12.95
N ALA A 370 -20.18 8.04 13.11
CA ALA A 370 -20.79 7.77 14.41
C ALA A 370 -20.13 6.57 15.11
N MET A 371 -19.95 5.45 14.41
CA MET A 371 -19.28 4.27 14.94
C MET A 371 -17.84 4.57 15.39
N LEU A 372 -17.09 5.35 14.61
CA LEU A 372 -15.74 5.76 14.99
C LEU A 372 -15.74 6.67 16.23
N ALA A 373 -16.70 7.59 16.34
CA ALA A 373 -16.86 8.45 17.51
C ALA A 373 -17.19 7.63 18.77
N GLU A 374 -18.04 6.60 18.68
CA GLU A 374 -18.32 5.67 19.77
C GLU A 374 -17.07 4.92 20.23
N VAL A 375 -16.25 4.43 19.29
CA VAL A 375 -14.96 3.80 19.62
C VAL A 375 -14.05 4.77 20.37
N LYS A 376 -13.98 6.03 19.97
CA LYS A 376 -13.18 7.06 20.68
C LYS A 376 -13.75 7.44 22.05
N ALA A 377 -15.06 7.33 22.21
CA ALA A 377 -15.76 7.63 23.47
C ALA A 377 -15.69 6.47 24.48
N ALA A 378 -15.22 5.28 24.06
CA ALA A 378 -15.11 4.12 24.95
C ALA A 378 -14.29 4.42 26.21
N ARG A 379 -14.65 3.74 27.31
CA ARG A 379 -13.99 3.93 28.60
C ARG A 379 -12.49 3.63 28.48
N LYS A 380 -11.68 4.65 28.76
CA LYS A 380 -10.22 4.57 28.69
C LYS A 380 -9.68 3.80 29.90
N GLN A 381 -8.56 3.11 29.70
CA GLN A 381 -7.81 2.49 30.80
C GLN A 381 -7.14 3.58 31.66
N PRO A 382 -6.80 3.30 32.94
CA PRO A 382 -6.03 4.22 33.76
C PRO A 382 -4.74 4.67 33.05
N GLY A 383 -4.49 5.98 33.05
CA GLY A 383 -3.31 6.57 32.38
C GLY A 383 -3.43 6.75 30.86
N VAL A 384 -4.50 6.28 30.22
CA VAL A 384 -4.74 6.48 28.78
C VAL A 384 -5.57 7.74 28.56
N THR A 385 -5.01 8.72 27.85
CA THR A 385 -5.67 10.02 27.58
C THR A 385 -6.54 10.00 26.33
N ASP A 386 -6.19 9.20 25.32
CA ASP A 386 -6.91 9.11 24.05
C ASP A 386 -6.89 7.68 23.46
N ILE A 387 -7.98 7.31 22.78
CA ILE A 387 -8.06 6.08 21.98
C ILE A 387 -7.81 6.49 20.53
N ARG A 388 -6.67 6.06 19.99
CA ARG A 388 -6.27 6.41 18.63
C ARG A 388 -6.87 5.45 17.63
N LEU A 389 -7.52 5.99 16.61
CA LEU A 389 -7.98 5.22 15.45
C LEU A 389 -6.83 5.01 14.45
N PRO A 390 -6.86 3.92 13.67
CA PRO A 390 -6.01 3.75 12.49
C PRO A 390 -5.88 5.04 11.65
N SER A 391 -4.65 5.34 11.23
CA SER A 391 -4.25 6.51 10.44
C SER A 391 -4.42 7.90 11.05
N GLU A 392 -5.02 8.08 12.24
CA GLU A 392 -5.10 9.41 12.90
C GLU A 392 -3.73 10.04 13.13
N HIS A 393 -2.76 9.24 13.60
CA HIS A 393 -1.38 9.68 13.76
C HIS A 393 -0.77 10.14 12.43
N SER A 394 -1.01 9.40 11.36
CA SER A 394 -0.50 9.72 10.02
C SER A 394 -1.10 11.03 9.50
N PHE A 395 -2.40 11.27 9.69
CA PHE A 395 -3.06 12.53 9.31
C PHE A 395 -2.54 13.72 10.11
N ALA A 396 -2.43 13.58 11.43
CA ALA A 396 -1.87 14.61 12.29
C ALA A 396 -0.41 14.93 11.93
N THR A 397 0.39 13.89 11.67
CA THR A 397 1.79 14.02 11.24
C THR A 397 1.89 14.70 9.89
N ARG A 398 1.03 14.34 8.92
CA ARG A 398 0.99 14.98 7.60
C ARG A 398 0.70 16.47 7.72
N LYS A 399 -0.31 16.85 8.52
CA LYS A 399 -0.66 18.26 8.79
C LYS A 399 0.50 19.02 9.44
N ARG A 400 1.19 18.38 10.38
CA ARG A 400 2.35 18.96 11.08
C ARG A 400 3.56 19.14 10.15
N LEU A 401 4.02 18.08 9.50
CA LEU A 401 5.21 18.07 8.65
C LEU A 401 5.04 18.89 7.37
N ARG A 402 3.80 19.09 6.88
CA ARG A 402 3.53 20.07 5.81
C ARG A 402 3.92 21.50 6.20
N ARG A 403 3.83 21.85 7.48
CA ARG A 403 4.19 23.18 8.00
C ARG A 403 5.64 23.25 8.48
N GLU A 404 6.09 22.20 9.15
CA GLU A 404 7.41 22.16 9.81
C GLU A 404 8.54 21.72 8.87
N GLY A 405 8.19 21.12 7.72
CA GLY A 405 9.14 20.44 6.85
C GLY A 405 9.42 19.00 7.31
N ILE A 406 10.21 18.29 6.51
CA ILE A 406 10.69 16.93 6.82
C ILE A 406 12.19 16.97 7.09
N GLU A 407 12.66 16.05 7.94
CA GLU A 407 14.08 15.86 8.20
C GLU A 407 14.55 14.54 7.59
N ILE A 408 15.67 14.59 6.89
CA ILE A 408 16.33 13.41 6.33
C ILE A 408 17.81 13.40 6.68
N ASP A 409 18.41 12.22 6.70
CA ASP A 409 19.85 12.05 6.86
C ASP A 409 20.61 12.80 5.74
N ARG A 410 21.65 13.56 6.09
CA ARG A 410 22.47 14.31 5.13
C ARG A 410 23.06 13.40 4.06
N HIS A 411 23.49 12.19 4.42
CA HIS A 411 24.01 11.23 3.47
C HIS A 411 22.96 10.85 2.41
N ILE A 412 21.70 10.69 2.81
CA ILE A 412 20.60 10.44 1.88
C ILE A 412 20.34 11.66 0.99
N TYR A 413 20.33 12.86 1.57
CA TYR A 413 20.16 14.11 0.82
C TYR A 413 21.22 14.27 -0.29
N GLU A 414 22.50 14.06 0.05
CA GLU A 414 23.58 14.15 -0.94
C GLU A 414 23.54 12.99 -1.94
N ALA A 415 23.22 11.77 -1.52
CA ALA A 415 23.05 10.64 -2.43
C ALA A 415 21.94 10.89 -3.46
N LEU A 416 20.81 11.46 -3.06
CA LEU A 416 19.73 11.85 -3.97
C LEU A 416 20.18 12.91 -4.98
N LYS A 417 21.01 13.86 -4.56
CA LYS A 417 21.59 14.89 -5.43
C LYS A 417 22.69 14.35 -6.36
N ALA A 418 23.34 13.26 -5.98
CA ALA A 418 24.42 12.63 -6.75
C ALA A 418 23.94 11.55 -7.74
N VAL A 419 22.64 11.20 -7.76
CA VAL A 419 22.10 10.22 -8.72
C VAL A 419 22.49 10.61 -10.17
N PRO A 420 23.21 9.76 -10.92
CA PRO A 420 23.65 10.07 -12.27
C PRO A 420 22.50 10.24 -13.26
N ALA A 421 22.73 11.06 -14.30
CA ALA A 421 21.80 11.19 -15.41
C ALA A 421 21.66 9.87 -16.19
N GLY A 422 20.44 9.50 -16.59
CA GLY A 422 20.19 8.31 -17.41
C GLY A 422 20.51 6.98 -16.70
N THR A 423 20.41 6.96 -15.36
CA THR A 423 20.64 5.76 -14.56
C THR A 423 19.68 4.62 -14.94
N LEU A 424 18.43 4.95 -15.24
CA LEU A 424 17.38 4.02 -15.66
C LEU A 424 17.17 4.14 -17.17
N PRO A 425 16.86 3.03 -17.85
CA PRO A 425 16.58 3.04 -19.28
C PRO A 425 15.30 3.82 -19.58
N GLU A 426 15.25 4.42 -20.76
CA GLU A 426 14.03 4.98 -21.33
C GLU A 426 12.98 3.86 -21.56
N PRO A 427 11.68 4.19 -21.53
CA PRO A 427 10.63 3.26 -21.91
C PRO A 427 10.79 2.80 -23.38
N THR A 428 10.56 1.51 -23.62
CA THR A 428 10.57 0.88 -24.96
C THR A 428 9.16 0.69 -25.51
#